data_AF-A0A0F9K394-F1
#
_entry.id   AF-A0A0F9K394-F1
#
_cell.length_a   1.000
_cell.length_b   1.000
_cell.length_c   1.000
_cell.angle_alpha   90.00
_cell.angle_beta   90.00
_cell.angle_gamma   90.00
#
_symmetry.space_group_name_H-M   'P 1'
#
loop_
_entity.id
_entity.type
_entity.pdbx_description
1 polymer ?
#
loop_
_entity_poly.entity_id
_entity_poly.type
_entity_poly.pdbx_seq_one_letter_code
_entity_poly.pdbx_strand_id
1 'polypeptide(L)'
;GGIYWNNGSSNVPDIAIDSSGKVHVVWHDYTSGVWGADIEIMYVSYTEATGWSNISVISDGYSSIYWNDGYSYVPSITIDKNDSIHVVWSDSTAGVWGLGTDYEIMYTKYSNVSGWSNATVISDGYAGVYWNDARSTYPKIKTDSSGGVHVVWQDESDGVWGTDIEIMYVSYTEALGWSNITLISDGFSGIYWNDGESEEPSIVVDSNDIVHVVWQDNTPGVWGGDYEIMYSTLGAAGWSFPKVISDGYMGVYWNIDDSKYPSINVDGLGNPHVVWSDHTDGVWGIDREIMYTKYSEETGWTLSKVISDGFMEAYWNTGDSNYPSIAYGNEEMHIVWRDTTDGVWGTDYEIMYSNVSVDLNPTSFTLSTNAGSPDSDGVFDLVWTESGGAYNYSAYNHSSYISVINSSVTLIQDGLTIPSLIQTGYTNGTYYIVIEAVNEFGSVLSNCVSIEVQLPYVPQVLQTPSGFSIPFGNYYLVISLLGIIYLIVHIRRKL
;
A
#
# COMPACT_ATOMS: atom_id res chain seq x y z
N GLY A 1 -6.33 -15.72 -41.50
CA GLY A 1 -5.60 -14.48 -41.80
C GLY A 1 -6.58 -13.36 -41.62
N GLY A 2 -6.48 -12.63 -40.51
CA GLY A 2 -7.39 -11.53 -40.19
C GLY A 2 -7.14 -10.35 -41.13
N ILE A 3 -8.22 -9.71 -41.56
CA ILE A 3 -8.16 -8.41 -42.24
C ILE A 3 -7.67 -7.42 -41.19
N TYR A 4 -6.59 -6.69 -41.47
CA TYR A 4 -6.11 -5.59 -40.65
C TYR A 4 -7.22 -4.55 -40.54
N TRP A 5 -7.95 -4.57 -39.42
CA TRP A 5 -9.15 -3.77 -39.21
C TRP A 5 -8.85 -2.42 -38.53
N ASN A 6 -7.77 -2.37 -37.72
CA ASN A 6 -7.27 -1.15 -37.11
C ASN A 6 -6.40 -0.36 -38.10
N ASN A 7 -6.82 0.87 -38.41
CA ASN A 7 -6.06 1.85 -39.19
C ASN A 7 -5.88 3.19 -38.46
N GLY A 8 -6.38 3.29 -37.23
CA GLY A 8 -6.24 4.45 -36.35
C GLY A 8 -5.02 4.32 -35.43
N SER A 9 -4.79 5.36 -34.63
CA SER A 9 -3.85 5.29 -33.52
C SER A 9 -4.46 4.53 -32.35
N SER A 10 -3.65 3.78 -31.62
CA SER A 10 -4.01 3.10 -30.36
C SER A 10 -3.08 3.63 -29.28
N ASN A 11 -3.61 4.19 -28.19
CA ASN A 11 -2.77 4.74 -27.13
C ASN A 11 -3.32 4.42 -25.73
N VAL A 12 -2.47 4.69 -24.73
CA VAL A 12 -2.76 4.54 -23.30
C VAL A 12 -3.30 3.12 -22.97
N PRO A 13 -2.52 2.06 -23.25
CA PRO A 13 -2.91 0.73 -22.84
C PRO A 13 -2.79 0.58 -21.32
N ASP A 14 -3.68 -0.23 -20.73
CA ASP A 14 -3.56 -0.73 -19.37
C ASP A 14 -3.79 -2.25 -19.35
N ILE A 15 -3.19 -2.93 -18.37
CA ILE A 15 -3.05 -4.38 -18.34
C ILE A 15 -3.34 -4.95 -16.96
N ALA A 16 -4.07 -6.07 -16.92
CA ALA A 16 -4.28 -6.86 -15.71
C ALA A 16 -4.19 -8.36 -16.02
N ILE A 17 -3.87 -9.17 -15.00
CA ILE A 17 -3.71 -10.62 -15.12
C ILE A 17 -4.64 -11.30 -14.13
N ASP A 18 -5.46 -12.24 -14.59
CA ASP A 18 -6.37 -12.99 -13.73
C ASP A 18 -5.67 -14.14 -12.99
N SER A 19 -6.36 -14.80 -12.05
CA SER A 19 -5.79 -15.88 -11.24
C SER A 19 -5.36 -17.11 -12.05
N SER A 20 -5.83 -17.25 -13.30
CA SER A 20 -5.45 -18.32 -14.23
C SER A 20 -4.23 -17.98 -15.09
N GLY A 21 -3.69 -16.76 -14.96
CA GLY A 21 -2.61 -16.24 -15.79
C GLY A 21 -3.07 -15.72 -17.15
N LYS A 22 -4.38 -15.50 -17.34
CA LYS A 22 -4.89 -14.86 -18.56
C LYS A 22 -4.62 -13.37 -18.47
N VAL A 23 -4.07 -12.82 -19.55
CA VAL A 23 -3.77 -11.40 -19.67
C VAL A 23 -4.99 -10.69 -20.25
N HIS A 24 -5.29 -9.51 -19.71
CA HIS A 24 -6.37 -8.63 -20.14
C HIS A 24 -5.79 -7.26 -20.44
N VAL A 25 -6.07 -6.71 -21.62
CA VAL A 25 -5.54 -5.42 -22.07
C VAL A 25 -6.68 -4.55 -22.55
N VAL A 26 -6.69 -3.30 -22.08
CA VAL A 26 -7.56 -2.23 -22.57
C VAL A 26 -6.73 -1.11 -23.13
N TRP A 27 -7.25 -0.36 -24.10
CA TRP A 27 -6.62 0.85 -24.67
C TRP A 27 -7.69 1.72 -25.32
N HIS A 28 -7.39 3.01 -25.55
CA HIS A 28 -8.26 3.82 -26.39
C HIS A 28 -7.79 3.79 -27.85
N ASP A 29 -8.72 3.85 -28.80
CA ASP A 29 -8.43 3.65 -30.22
C ASP A 29 -9.23 4.60 -31.11
N TYR A 30 -8.57 5.12 -32.15
CA TYR A 30 -9.11 6.10 -33.10
C TYR A 30 -9.70 5.45 -34.36
N THR A 31 -9.80 4.12 -34.41
CA THR A 31 -10.31 3.40 -35.58
C THR A 31 -11.82 3.56 -35.69
N SER A 32 -12.27 4.14 -36.81
CA SER A 32 -13.69 4.20 -37.13
C SER A 32 -14.25 2.80 -37.45
N GLY A 33 -15.43 2.49 -36.89
CA GLY A 33 -16.08 1.19 -37.02
C GLY A 33 -17.58 1.26 -37.23
N VAL A 34 -18.28 0.18 -36.88
CA VAL A 34 -19.76 0.15 -36.88
C VAL A 34 -20.36 0.92 -35.69
N TRP A 35 -19.53 1.22 -34.69
CA TRP A 35 -19.80 2.05 -33.52
C TRP A 35 -19.78 3.55 -33.87
N GLY A 36 -18.77 3.99 -34.60
CA GLY A 36 -18.70 5.38 -35.03
C GLY A 36 -17.33 5.76 -35.56
N ALA A 37 -17.03 7.06 -35.53
CA ALA A 37 -15.72 7.62 -35.89
C ALA A 37 -15.05 8.33 -34.70
N ASP A 38 -15.68 8.22 -33.55
CA ASP A 38 -15.24 8.53 -32.21
C ASP A 38 -14.18 7.54 -31.70
N ILE A 39 -13.68 7.85 -30.51
CA ILE A 39 -12.55 7.17 -29.88
C ILE A 39 -13.13 6.26 -28.82
N GLU A 40 -12.74 5.00 -28.89
CA GLU A 40 -13.36 3.95 -28.11
C GLU A 40 -12.36 3.22 -27.24
N ILE A 41 -12.84 2.68 -26.13
CA ILE A 41 -12.11 1.71 -25.33
C ILE A 41 -12.26 0.32 -25.93
N MET A 42 -11.13 -0.21 -26.33
CA MET A 42 -10.97 -1.55 -26.86
C MET A 42 -10.50 -2.51 -25.77
N TYR A 43 -10.83 -3.78 -25.92
CA TYR A 43 -10.43 -4.87 -25.03
C TYR A 43 -9.99 -6.11 -25.80
N VAL A 44 -8.88 -6.72 -25.37
CA VAL A 44 -8.48 -8.08 -25.74
C VAL A 44 -8.01 -8.86 -24.52
N SER A 45 -7.95 -10.18 -24.69
CA SER A 45 -7.32 -11.06 -23.73
C SER A 45 -6.39 -12.07 -24.38
N TYR A 46 -5.43 -12.59 -23.64
CA TYR A 46 -4.45 -13.55 -24.13
C TYR A 46 -4.29 -14.73 -23.16
N THR A 47 -4.22 -15.94 -23.73
CA THR A 47 -3.70 -17.13 -23.05
C THR A 47 -2.71 -17.82 -23.98
N GLU A 48 -1.76 -18.57 -23.44
CA GLU A 48 -0.85 -19.37 -24.27
C GLU A 48 -1.59 -20.39 -25.15
N ALA A 49 -2.71 -20.93 -24.66
CA ALA A 49 -3.47 -21.95 -25.36
C ALA A 49 -4.26 -21.41 -26.57
N THR A 50 -4.77 -20.18 -26.49
CA THR A 50 -5.65 -19.60 -27.52
C THR A 50 -5.02 -18.45 -28.28
N GLY A 51 -3.91 -17.89 -27.80
CA GLY A 51 -3.40 -16.59 -28.25
C GLY A 51 -4.34 -15.44 -27.87
N TRP A 52 -4.19 -14.33 -28.58
CA TRP A 52 -5.03 -13.14 -28.43
C TRP A 52 -6.47 -13.41 -28.89
N SER A 53 -7.44 -12.93 -28.11
CA SER A 53 -8.85 -12.91 -28.49
C SER A 53 -9.09 -11.91 -29.63
N ASN A 54 -10.29 -11.96 -30.22
CA ASN A 54 -10.76 -10.84 -31.02
C ASN A 54 -10.95 -9.60 -30.15
N ILE A 55 -10.85 -8.43 -30.77
CA ILE A 55 -11.08 -7.13 -30.14
C ILE A 55 -12.57 -7.00 -29.80
N SER A 56 -12.87 -6.47 -28.61
CA SER A 56 -14.21 -6.04 -28.20
C SER A 56 -14.18 -4.54 -27.91
N VAL A 57 -15.19 -3.80 -28.36
CA VAL A 57 -15.42 -2.42 -27.91
C VAL A 57 -16.24 -2.49 -26.62
N ILE A 58 -15.83 -1.78 -25.59
CA ILE A 58 -16.49 -1.82 -24.26
C ILE A 58 -17.09 -0.48 -23.83
N SER A 59 -16.76 0.61 -24.52
CA SER A 59 -17.30 1.95 -24.30
C SER A 59 -18.59 2.22 -25.07
N ASP A 60 -18.72 1.69 -26.30
CA ASP A 60 -19.91 1.91 -27.11
C ASP A 60 -20.96 0.79 -26.97
N GLY A 61 -21.90 1.06 -26.07
CA GLY A 61 -23.18 0.37 -26.02
C GLY A 61 -23.18 -1.09 -25.54
N TYR A 62 -24.36 -1.56 -25.16
CA TYR A 62 -24.58 -2.97 -24.81
C TYR A 62 -25.82 -3.48 -25.52
N SER A 63 -25.76 -4.71 -26.02
CA SER A 63 -26.90 -5.35 -26.72
C SER A 63 -27.48 -4.53 -27.89
N SER A 64 -26.61 -3.93 -28.70
CA SER A 64 -26.98 -3.11 -29.88
C SER A 64 -27.71 -1.80 -29.56
N ILE A 65 -27.57 -1.28 -28.34
CA ILE A 65 -27.95 0.07 -27.95
C ILE A 65 -26.67 0.88 -27.82
N TYR A 66 -26.38 1.68 -28.84
CA TYR A 66 -25.23 2.60 -28.92
C TYR A 66 -25.69 3.94 -28.37
N TRP A 67 -25.31 4.23 -27.13
CA TRP A 67 -25.65 5.48 -26.43
C TRP A 67 -24.44 6.38 -26.25
N ASN A 68 -23.22 5.83 -26.40
CA ASN A 68 -21.98 6.57 -26.40
C ASN A 68 -21.82 7.21 -27.79
N ASP A 69 -21.78 8.53 -27.85
CA ASP A 69 -21.53 9.30 -29.08
C ASP A 69 -20.39 10.30 -28.91
N GLY A 70 -19.74 10.27 -27.74
CA GLY A 70 -18.59 11.08 -27.37
C GLY A 70 -17.28 10.31 -27.48
N TYR A 71 -16.20 10.94 -27.06
CA TYR A 71 -14.88 10.32 -27.05
C TYR A 71 -14.57 9.69 -25.70
N SER A 72 -14.15 8.42 -25.71
CA SER A 72 -13.65 7.68 -24.54
C SER A 72 -12.11 7.64 -24.49
N TYR A 73 -11.51 8.01 -23.36
CA TYR A 73 -10.06 8.08 -23.19
C TYR A 73 -9.57 7.47 -21.86
N VAL A 74 -8.26 7.28 -21.79
CA VAL A 74 -7.49 6.91 -20.57
C VAL A 74 -8.16 5.76 -19.79
N PRO A 75 -8.32 4.57 -20.39
CA PRO A 75 -8.89 3.45 -19.66
C PRO A 75 -7.94 2.98 -18.56
N SER A 76 -8.50 2.48 -17.46
CA SER A 76 -7.76 1.73 -16.44
C SER A 76 -8.50 0.46 -16.06
N ILE A 77 -7.75 -0.63 -15.82
CA ILE A 77 -8.26 -1.98 -15.59
C ILE A 77 -7.73 -2.58 -14.29
N THR A 78 -8.60 -3.30 -13.57
CA THR A 78 -8.21 -4.18 -12.46
C THR A 78 -9.05 -5.44 -12.47
N ILE A 79 -8.61 -6.47 -11.75
CA ILE A 79 -9.29 -7.76 -11.64
C ILE A 79 -9.49 -8.08 -10.16
N ASP A 80 -10.74 -8.42 -9.79
CA ASP A 80 -11.08 -8.79 -8.42
C ASP A 80 -10.71 -10.24 -8.09
N LYS A 81 -10.78 -10.60 -6.81
CA LYS A 81 -10.50 -11.96 -6.32
C LYS A 81 -11.35 -13.09 -6.93
N ASN A 82 -12.43 -12.76 -7.64
CA ASN A 82 -13.33 -13.69 -8.29
C ASN A 82 -13.10 -13.73 -9.82
N ASP A 83 -11.99 -13.16 -10.30
CA ASP A 83 -11.65 -12.96 -11.71
C ASP A 83 -12.68 -12.11 -12.49
N SER A 84 -13.39 -11.22 -11.80
CA SER A 84 -14.21 -10.20 -12.46
C SER A 84 -13.30 -9.07 -12.92
N ILE A 85 -13.54 -8.57 -14.13
CA ILE A 85 -12.76 -7.46 -14.69
C ILE A 85 -13.52 -6.17 -14.43
N HIS A 86 -12.82 -5.14 -14.00
CA HIS A 86 -13.35 -3.81 -13.74
C HIS A 86 -12.59 -2.82 -14.60
N VAL A 87 -13.31 -1.99 -15.35
CA VAL A 87 -12.70 -0.99 -16.24
C VAL A 87 -13.37 0.36 -16.02
N VAL A 88 -12.55 1.40 -15.94
CA VAL A 88 -12.98 2.81 -15.92
C VAL A 88 -12.33 3.58 -17.07
N TRP A 89 -12.97 4.65 -17.52
CA TRP A 89 -12.45 5.56 -18.56
C TRP A 89 -13.09 6.94 -18.44
N SER A 90 -12.47 7.95 -19.05
CA SER A 90 -13.07 9.27 -19.22
C SER A 90 -13.88 9.31 -20.51
N ASP A 91 -15.07 9.86 -20.50
CA ASP A 91 -15.98 9.88 -21.64
C ASP A 91 -16.59 11.27 -21.82
N SER A 92 -16.97 11.66 -23.04
CA SER A 92 -17.55 12.98 -23.32
C SER A 92 -18.95 12.89 -23.94
N THR A 93 -19.62 11.76 -23.78
CA THR A 93 -20.98 11.53 -24.25
C THR A 93 -21.97 12.42 -23.53
N ALA A 94 -22.81 13.12 -24.31
CA ALA A 94 -23.89 13.92 -23.76
C ALA A 94 -24.95 13.04 -23.08
N GLY A 95 -25.33 13.39 -21.85
CA GLY A 95 -26.30 12.60 -21.07
C GLY A 95 -27.18 13.44 -20.15
N VAL A 96 -27.88 12.78 -19.23
CA VAL A 96 -28.59 13.48 -18.15
C VAL A 96 -27.64 14.04 -17.09
N TRP A 97 -26.38 13.62 -17.14
CA TRP A 97 -25.25 13.98 -16.28
C TRP A 97 -24.40 15.13 -16.86
N GLY A 98 -24.61 15.54 -18.11
CA GLY A 98 -23.81 16.60 -18.74
C GLY A 98 -24.33 16.91 -20.15
N LEU A 99 -24.23 18.15 -20.61
CA LEU A 99 -24.70 18.54 -21.97
C LEU A 99 -23.70 18.17 -23.08
N GLY A 100 -22.76 17.26 -22.82
CA GLY A 100 -21.75 16.76 -23.77
C GLY A 100 -20.62 17.76 -23.99
N THR A 101 -20.27 18.55 -22.98
CA THR A 101 -19.18 19.54 -23.03
C THR A 101 -18.04 19.25 -22.05
N ASP A 102 -18.33 18.43 -21.07
CA ASP A 102 -17.49 17.92 -19.99
C ASP A 102 -17.12 16.45 -20.23
N TYR A 103 -16.17 15.95 -19.42
CA TYR A 103 -15.81 14.54 -19.43
C TYR A 103 -16.25 13.91 -18.12
N GLU A 104 -16.84 12.72 -18.16
CA GLU A 104 -17.24 11.97 -16.97
C GLU A 104 -16.46 10.65 -16.86
N ILE A 105 -16.34 10.14 -15.63
CA ILE A 105 -15.77 8.81 -15.42
C ILE A 105 -16.87 7.77 -15.56
N MET A 106 -16.68 6.89 -16.53
CA MET A 106 -17.52 5.73 -16.80
C MET A 106 -16.92 4.48 -16.17
N TYR A 107 -17.78 3.52 -15.84
CA TYR A 107 -17.40 2.23 -15.26
C TYR A 107 -18.15 1.08 -15.93
N THR A 108 -17.48 -0.04 -16.20
CA THR A 108 -18.10 -1.31 -16.56
C THR A 108 -17.42 -2.51 -15.89
N LYS A 109 -18.16 -3.61 -15.74
CA LYS A 109 -17.71 -4.87 -15.15
C LYS A 109 -17.92 -6.04 -16.10
N TYR A 110 -16.94 -6.93 -16.21
CA TYR A 110 -17.11 -8.24 -16.83
C TYR A 110 -17.17 -9.34 -15.78
N SER A 111 -18.11 -10.27 -15.93
CA SER A 111 -18.05 -11.57 -15.27
C SER A 111 -18.24 -12.71 -16.26
N ASN A 112 -17.71 -13.89 -15.94
CA ASN A 112 -17.93 -15.10 -16.75
C ASN A 112 -19.40 -15.53 -16.81
N VAL A 113 -20.26 -15.02 -15.93
CA VAL A 113 -21.69 -15.38 -15.84
C VAL A 113 -22.54 -14.45 -16.69
N SER A 114 -22.29 -13.14 -16.63
CA SER A 114 -23.13 -12.10 -17.25
C SER A 114 -22.51 -11.46 -18.50
N GLY A 115 -21.22 -11.69 -18.75
CA GLY A 115 -20.45 -10.86 -19.67
C GLY A 115 -20.25 -9.44 -19.12
N TRP A 116 -19.97 -8.50 -20.02
CA TRP A 116 -19.88 -7.07 -19.71
C TRP A 116 -21.23 -6.52 -19.23
N SER A 117 -21.20 -5.63 -18.25
CA SER A 117 -22.36 -4.81 -17.86
C SER A 117 -22.53 -3.63 -18.81
N ASN A 118 -23.66 -2.93 -18.70
CA ASN A 118 -23.76 -1.58 -19.24
C ASN A 118 -22.75 -0.68 -18.50
N ALA A 119 -22.21 0.33 -19.20
CA ALA A 119 -21.44 1.35 -18.51
C ALA A 119 -22.34 2.24 -17.64
N THR A 120 -21.78 2.75 -16.56
CA THR A 120 -22.43 3.71 -15.66
C THR A 120 -21.48 4.85 -15.34
N VAL A 121 -22.00 6.08 -15.29
CA VAL A 121 -21.26 7.24 -14.78
C VAL A 121 -21.04 7.09 -13.27
N ILE A 122 -19.83 7.39 -12.81
CA ILE A 122 -19.45 7.34 -11.39
C ILE A 122 -18.90 8.67 -10.85
N SER A 123 -18.55 9.62 -11.72
CA SER A 123 -18.05 10.94 -11.32
C SER A 123 -19.15 11.99 -11.11
N ASP A 124 -20.40 11.69 -11.47
CA ASP A 124 -21.53 12.59 -11.25
C ASP A 124 -22.83 11.82 -10.93
N GLY A 125 -23.77 12.48 -10.27
CA GLY A 125 -25.14 11.96 -10.15
C GLY A 125 -25.44 11.06 -8.95
N TYR A 126 -24.77 11.22 -7.81
CA TYR A 126 -25.10 10.42 -6.61
C TYR A 126 -26.54 10.70 -6.14
N ALA A 127 -27.35 9.64 -6.04
CA ALA A 127 -28.77 9.71 -5.65
C ALA A 127 -29.63 10.67 -6.52
N GLY A 128 -29.25 10.89 -7.78
CA GLY A 128 -29.96 11.77 -8.70
C GLY A 128 -29.70 13.27 -8.48
N VAL A 129 -28.65 13.60 -7.72
CA VAL A 129 -28.11 14.96 -7.61
C VAL A 129 -26.83 15.02 -8.45
N TYR A 130 -26.89 15.85 -9.49
CA TYR A 130 -25.79 16.12 -10.41
C TYR A 130 -25.15 17.45 -9.97
N TRP A 131 -23.88 17.41 -9.60
CA TRP A 131 -23.16 18.55 -9.03
C TRP A 131 -21.82 18.80 -9.70
N ASN A 132 -21.24 17.77 -10.31
CA ASN A 132 -20.04 17.88 -11.11
C ASN A 132 -20.46 18.39 -12.50
N ASP A 133 -20.04 19.59 -12.84
CA ASP A 133 -20.38 20.29 -14.08
C ASP A 133 -19.14 20.61 -14.93
N ALA A 134 -18.02 19.97 -14.61
CA ALA A 134 -16.73 20.16 -15.25
C ALA A 134 -16.09 18.81 -15.59
N ARG A 135 -14.83 18.86 -16.05
CA ARG A 135 -14.17 17.68 -16.63
C ARG A 135 -13.59 16.79 -15.52
N SER A 136 -14.05 15.55 -15.46
CA SER A 136 -13.40 14.45 -14.76
C SER A 136 -12.52 13.64 -15.73
N THR A 137 -11.22 13.57 -15.45
CA THR A 137 -10.26 12.90 -16.34
C THR A 137 -9.24 12.04 -15.60
N TYR A 138 -8.47 11.25 -16.33
CA TYR A 138 -7.37 10.42 -15.80
C TYR A 138 -7.77 9.45 -14.67
N PRO A 139 -8.82 8.62 -14.84
CA PRO A 139 -9.23 7.70 -13.79
C PRO A 139 -8.22 6.57 -13.61
N LYS A 140 -8.03 6.16 -12.35
CA LYS A 140 -7.29 4.94 -11.97
C LYS A 140 -8.14 4.07 -11.08
N ILE A 141 -8.03 2.76 -11.27
CA ILE A 141 -8.84 1.77 -10.54
C ILE A 141 -7.98 0.67 -9.92
N LYS A 142 -8.31 0.28 -8.69
CA LYS A 142 -7.77 -0.92 -8.01
C LYS A 142 -8.85 -1.63 -7.20
N THR A 143 -8.58 -2.88 -6.87
CA THR A 143 -9.46 -3.73 -6.05
C THR A 143 -8.78 -4.16 -4.77
N ASP A 144 -9.53 -4.21 -3.68
CA ASP A 144 -9.10 -4.75 -2.39
C ASP A 144 -9.23 -6.28 -2.31
N SER A 145 -8.73 -6.88 -1.23
CA SER A 145 -8.74 -8.32 -0.98
C SER A 145 -10.15 -8.91 -0.83
N SER A 146 -11.15 -8.08 -0.57
CA SER A 146 -12.57 -8.44 -0.47
C SER A 146 -13.30 -8.36 -1.82
N GLY A 147 -12.66 -7.78 -2.84
CA GLY A 147 -13.23 -7.48 -4.15
C GLY A 147 -13.97 -6.14 -4.20
N GLY A 148 -13.80 -5.29 -3.19
CA GLY A 148 -14.18 -3.88 -3.25
C GLY A 148 -13.35 -3.14 -4.28
N VAL A 149 -13.93 -2.13 -4.89
CA VAL A 149 -13.32 -1.36 -5.98
C VAL A 149 -13.06 0.05 -5.49
N HIS A 150 -11.92 0.61 -5.86
CA HIS A 150 -11.48 1.96 -5.52
C HIS A 150 -11.12 2.69 -6.81
N VAL A 151 -11.69 3.87 -7.01
CA VAL A 151 -11.44 4.71 -8.17
C VAL A 151 -11.04 6.10 -7.72
N VAL A 152 -9.99 6.64 -8.33
CA VAL A 152 -9.57 8.04 -8.20
C VAL A 152 -9.50 8.68 -9.59
N TRP A 153 -9.72 9.99 -9.67
CA TRP A 153 -9.61 10.78 -10.90
C TRP A 153 -9.31 12.24 -10.56
N GLN A 154 -8.88 13.01 -11.55
CA GLN A 154 -8.74 14.47 -11.42
C GLN A 154 -10.00 15.17 -11.93
N ASP A 155 -10.43 16.24 -11.28
CA ASP A 155 -11.71 16.88 -11.50
C ASP A 155 -11.59 18.41 -11.52
N GLU A 156 -12.17 19.05 -12.53
CA GLU A 156 -12.15 20.51 -12.73
C GLU A 156 -13.35 21.24 -12.08
N SER A 157 -14.18 20.56 -11.26
CA SER A 157 -15.41 21.17 -10.71
C SER A 157 -15.11 22.21 -9.64
N ASP A 158 -15.69 23.39 -9.82
CA ASP A 158 -15.67 24.45 -8.81
C ASP A 158 -16.45 24.03 -7.55
N GLY A 159 -15.90 24.33 -6.38
CA GLY A 159 -16.54 23.97 -5.12
C GLY A 159 -16.21 24.91 -3.96
N VAL A 160 -16.41 24.40 -2.75
CA VAL A 160 -15.93 25.09 -1.54
C VAL A 160 -14.42 25.01 -1.37
N TRP A 161 -13.77 24.13 -2.14
CA TRP A 161 -12.33 23.93 -2.22
C TRP A 161 -11.65 24.94 -3.12
N GLY A 162 -12.24 25.28 -4.27
CA GLY A 162 -11.63 26.27 -5.14
C GLY A 162 -12.14 26.19 -6.57
N THR A 163 -11.26 26.59 -7.49
CA THR A 163 -11.47 26.54 -8.96
C THR A 163 -10.34 25.81 -9.68
N ASP A 164 -9.42 25.27 -8.91
CA ASP A 164 -8.30 24.43 -9.29
C ASP A 164 -8.75 22.96 -9.42
N ILE A 165 -7.95 22.17 -10.12
CA ILE A 165 -8.16 20.74 -10.36
C ILE A 165 -7.89 19.97 -9.08
N GLU A 166 -8.77 19.04 -8.77
CA GLU A 166 -8.73 18.26 -7.54
C GLU A 166 -8.74 16.76 -7.78
N ILE A 167 -8.23 15.98 -6.82
CA ILE A 167 -8.36 14.52 -6.83
C ILE A 167 -9.62 14.10 -6.07
N MET A 168 -10.48 13.39 -6.79
CA MET A 168 -11.73 12.83 -6.28
C MET A 168 -11.62 11.30 -6.14
N TYR A 169 -12.46 10.72 -5.27
CA TYR A 169 -12.48 9.31 -4.96
C TYR A 169 -13.89 8.73 -4.80
N VAL A 170 -14.11 7.51 -5.29
CA VAL A 170 -15.27 6.65 -4.93
C VAL A 170 -14.84 5.21 -4.68
N SER A 171 -15.68 4.48 -3.93
CA SER A 171 -15.56 3.03 -3.79
C SER A 171 -16.86 2.31 -4.11
N TYR A 172 -16.74 1.04 -4.49
CA TYR A 172 -17.89 0.14 -4.73
C TYR A 172 -17.75 -1.14 -3.93
N THR A 173 -18.87 -1.58 -3.34
CA THR A 173 -19.04 -2.94 -2.85
C THR A 173 -20.38 -3.50 -3.35
N GLU A 174 -20.46 -4.81 -3.60
CA GLU A 174 -21.72 -5.44 -4.05
C GLU A 174 -22.88 -5.24 -3.05
N ALA A 175 -22.59 -5.06 -1.76
CA ALA A 175 -23.59 -4.89 -0.73
C ALA A 175 -24.20 -3.48 -0.67
N LEU A 176 -23.40 -2.45 -1.00
CA LEU A 176 -23.78 -1.05 -0.81
C LEU A 176 -23.89 -0.26 -2.13
N GLY A 177 -23.34 -0.79 -3.21
CA GLY A 177 -23.13 -0.03 -4.45
C GLY A 177 -21.97 0.96 -4.31
N TRP A 178 -22.01 2.01 -5.14
CA TRP A 178 -21.05 3.11 -5.11
C TRP A 178 -21.23 4.00 -3.87
N SER A 179 -20.12 4.44 -3.29
CA SER A 179 -20.08 5.45 -2.24
C SER A 179 -20.43 6.85 -2.78
N ASN A 180 -20.55 7.82 -1.88
CA ASN A 180 -20.45 9.22 -2.27
C ASN A 180 -19.03 9.51 -2.77
N ILE A 181 -18.92 10.52 -3.64
CA ILE A 181 -17.64 11.08 -4.06
C ILE A 181 -17.00 11.79 -2.86
N THR A 182 -15.69 11.59 -2.70
CA THR A 182 -14.87 12.22 -1.66
C THR A 182 -13.72 12.98 -2.31
N LEU A 183 -13.55 14.25 -1.95
CA LEU A 183 -12.37 15.05 -2.27
C LEU A 183 -11.20 14.60 -1.38
N ILE A 184 -10.04 14.30 -1.96
CA ILE A 184 -8.89 13.76 -1.19
C ILE A 184 -7.62 14.62 -1.26
N SER A 185 -7.49 15.50 -2.25
CA SER A 185 -6.40 16.47 -2.38
C SER A 185 -6.55 17.66 -1.43
N ASP A 186 -7.79 18.08 -1.15
CA ASP A 186 -8.08 19.21 -0.27
C ASP A 186 -9.20 18.94 0.76
N GLY A 187 -9.59 19.95 1.53
CA GLY A 187 -10.76 19.92 2.41
C GLY A 187 -10.60 19.04 3.65
N PHE A 188 -9.38 18.62 3.98
CA PHE A 188 -9.13 17.70 5.08
C PHE A 188 -9.63 18.27 6.41
N SER A 189 -10.55 17.56 7.08
CA SER A 189 -11.22 18.02 8.30
C SER A 189 -11.89 19.39 8.19
N GLY A 190 -12.34 19.77 6.98
CA GLY A 190 -12.97 21.05 6.69
C GLY A 190 -11.99 22.22 6.54
N ILE A 191 -10.70 21.94 6.41
CA ILE A 191 -9.66 22.92 6.09
C ILE A 191 -9.32 22.75 4.62
N TYR A 192 -9.51 23.83 3.86
CA TYR A 192 -9.17 23.95 2.46
C TYR A 192 -7.88 24.75 2.37
N TRP A 193 -6.79 24.09 1.98
CA TRP A 193 -5.42 24.62 2.00
C TRP A 193 -4.66 24.37 0.70
N ASN A 194 -5.10 23.37 -0.07
CA ASN A 194 -4.57 23.06 -1.39
C ASN A 194 -5.18 24.06 -2.37
N ASP A 195 -4.42 25.10 -2.74
CA ASP A 195 -4.88 26.19 -3.61
C ASP A 195 -4.29 26.06 -5.04
N GLY A 196 -3.80 24.87 -5.39
CA GLY A 196 -3.06 24.57 -6.61
C GLY A 196 -3.57 23.29 -7.27
N GLU A 197 -3.19 23.11 -8.54
CA GLU A 197 -3.69 22.06 -9.42
C GLU A 197 -3.18 20.68 -8.99
N SER A 198 -4.11 19.79 -8.62
CA SER A 198 -3.90 18.42 -8.22
C SER A 198 -4.24 17.45 -9.37
N GLU A 199 -3.25 16.81 -9.98
CA GLU A 199 -3.40 16.12 -11.27
C GLU A 199 -2.76 14.71 -11.31
N GLU A 200 -3.07 13.94 -12.36
CA GLU A 200 -2.41 12.67 -12.73
C GLU A 200 -2.30 11.67 -11.55
N PRO A 201 -3.42 11.26 -10.93
CA PRO A 201 -3.37 10.38 -9.78
C PRO A 201 -2.91 8.97 -10.15
N SER A 202 -2.35 8.27 -9.16
CA SER A 202 -2.01 6.85 -9.21
C SER A 202 -2.42 6.17 -7.90
N ILE A 203 -2.92 4.94 -7.99
CA ILE A 203 -3.54 4.22 -6.86
C ILE A 203 -3.05 2.77 -6.76
N VAL A 204 -2.85 2.31 -5.53
CA VAL A 204 -2.59 0.91 -5.19
C VAL A 204 -3.30 0.55 -3.88
N VAL A 205 -3.59 -0.74 -3.68
CA VAL A 205 -4.15 -1.25 -2.42
C VAL A 205 -3.18 -2.29 -1.88
N ASP A 206 -2.81 -2.17 -0.60
CA ASP A 206 -1.90 -3.10 0.06
C ASP A 206 -2.60 -4.39 0.53
N SER A 207 -1.80 -5.31 1.07
CA SER A 207 -2.30 -6.59 1.59
C SER A 207 -3.16 -6.48 2.86
N ASN A 208 -3.21 -5.29 3.47
CA ASN A 208 -4.06 -4.96 4.62
C ASN A 208 -5.30 -4.15 4.20
N ASP A 209 -5.60 -4.07 2.91
CA ASP A 209 -6.69 -3.29 2.32
C ASP A 209 -6.57 -1.77 2.58
N ILE A 210 -5.37 -1.26 2.81
CA ILE A 210 -5.09 0.18 2.84
C ILE A 210 -4.95 0.65 1.39
N VAL A 211 -5.71 1.69 1.04
CA VAL A 211 -5.58 2.34 -0.26
C VAL A 211 -4.50 3.41 -0.17
N HIS A 212 -3.59 3.45 -1.13
CA HIS A 212 -2.54 4.45 -1.27
C HIS A 212 -2.76 5.22 -2.55
N VAL A 213 -2.73 6.55 -2.48
CA VAL A 213 -2.88 7.43 -3.63
C VAL A 213 -1.74 8.43 -3.66
N VAL A 214 -1.17 8.63 -4.85
CA VAL A 214 -0.24 9.72 -5.15
C VAL A 214 -0.75 10.54 -6.33
N TRP A 215 -0.38 11.81 -6.37
CA TRP A 215 -0.72 12.74 -7.46
C TRP A 215 0.33 13.83 -7.53
N GLN A 216 0.37 14.59 -8.63
CA GLN A 216 1.21 15.78 -8.75
C GLN A 216 0.40 17.01 -8.32
N ASP A 217 1.02 17.96 -7.64
CA ASP A 217 0.34 19.14 -7.10
C ASP A 217 1.23 20.38 -7.10
N ASN A 218 0.73 21.55 -7.50
CA ASN A 218 1.51 22.80 -7.54
C ASN A 218 1.14 23.82 -6.45
N THR A 219 0.46 23.39 -5.39
CA THR A 219 0.11 24.25 -4.25
C THR A 219 1.37 24.84 -3.63
N PRO A 220 1.46 26.19 -3.53
CA PRO A 220 2.62 26.83 -2.95
C PRO A 220 2.79 26.49 -1.46
N GLY A 221 4.02 26.13 -1.08
CA GLY A 221 4.35 25.78 0.30
C GLY A 221 5.76 26.13 0.70
N VAL A 222 6.27 25.43 1.71
CA VAL A 222 7.69 25.50 2.10
C VAL A 222 8.61 24.78 1.13
N TRP A 223 8.05 23.92 0.29
CA TRP A 223 8.69 23.18 -0.80
C TRP A 223 8.90 24.06 -2.04
N GLY A 224 7.93 24.89 -2.41
CA GLY A 224 8.05 25.69 -3.62
C GLY A 224 6.69 26.08 -4.16
N GLY A 225 6.63 26.32 -5.47
CA GLY A 225 5.37 26.52 -6.21
C GLY A 225 5.38 25.82 -7.58
N ASP A 226 6.39 24.99 -7.79
CA ASP A 226 6.52 23.94 -8.79
C ASP A 226 5.68 22.72 -8.39
N TYR A 227 5.50 21.78 -9.32
CA TYR A 227 4.75 20.57 -9.04
C TYR A 227 5.54 19.64 -8.11
N GLU A 228 4.87 19.12 -7.10
CA GLU A 228 5.38 18.16 -6.13
C GLU A 228 4.52 16.89 -6.15
N ILE A 229 5.08 15.76 -5.71
CA ILE A 229 4.32 14.53 -5.51
C ILE A 229 3.70 14.54 -4.12
N MET A 230 2.37 14.52 -4.08
CA MET A 230 1.57 14.35 -2.89
C MET A 230 1.23 12.88 -2.65
N TYR A 231 0.96 12.53 -1.41
CA TYR A 231 0.58 11.18 -0.98
C TYR A 231 -0.47 11.20 0.13
N SER A 232 -1.48 10.33 0.00
CA SER A 232 -2.47 10.07 1.04
C SER A 232 -2.89 8.60 1.07
N THR A 233 -3.46 8.18 2.19
CA THR A 233 -3.93 6.81 2.42
C THR A 233 -5.33 6.75 2.99
N LEU A 234 -6.09 5.73 2.60
CA LEU A 234 -7.36 5.38 3.21
C LEU A 234 -7.21 4.10 4.02
N GLY A 235 -7.29 4.21 5.34
CA GLY A 235 -7.35 3.08 6.27
C GLY A 235 -8.63 3.10 7.11
N ALA A 236 -8.65 2.32 8.19
CA ALA A 236 -9.82 2.22 9.07
C ALA A 236 -10.25 3.55 9.72
N ALA A 237 -9.35 4.52 9.84
CA ALA A 237 -9.62 5.85 10.40
C ALA A 237 -10.13 6.87 9.36
N GLY A 238 -10.24 6.47 8.09
CA GLY A 238 -10.50 7.38 6.97
C GLY A 238 -9.22 7.79 6.25
N TRP A 239 -9.34 8.82 5.40
CA TRP A 239 -8.21 9.39 4.69
C TRP A 239 -7.20 10.02 5.66
N SER A 240 -5.91 9.92 5.34
CA SER A 240 -4.86 10.66 6.01
C SER A 240 -4.69 12.06 5.40
N PHE A 241 -4.07 12.97 6.14
CA PHE A 241 -3.74 14.29 5.62
C PHE A 241 -2.71 14.14 4.48
N PRO A 242 -2.91 14.77 3.30
CA PRO A 242 -1.96 14.72 2.19
C PRO A 242 -0.56 15.21 2.59
N LYS A 243 0.48 14.59 2.06
CA LYS A 243 1.87 14.95 2.34
C LYS A 243 2.69 15.00 1.06
N VAL A 244 3.54 16.02 0.94
CA VAL A 244 4.61 16.06 -0.07
C VAL A 244 5.64 14.97 0.23
N ILE A 245 6.03 14.22 -0.79
CA ILE A 245 7.01 13.11 -0.70
C ILE A 245 8.20 13.25 -1.66
N SER A 246 8.10 14.14 -2.65
CA SER A 246 9.20 14.48 -3.58
C SER A 246 10.24 15.41 -2.93
N ASP A 247 9.82 16.22 -1.95
CA ASP A 247 10.69 17.19 -1.28
C ASP A 247 10.54 17.23 0.25
N GLY A 248 11.38 18.01 0.92
CA GLY A 248 11.29 18.28 2.36
C GLY A 248 11.87 17.19 3.26
N TYR A 249 12.73 16.31 2.72
CA TYR A 249 13.35 15.22 3.48
C TYR A 249 14.11 15.75 4.71
N MET A 250 13.66 15.34 5.90
CA MET A 250 14.18 15.84 7.20
C MET A 250 14.17 17.38 7.33
N GLY A 251 13.23 18.06 6.66
CA GLY A 251 13.11 19.53 6.65
C GLY A 251 14.11 20.22 5.72
N VAL A 252 14.77 19.47 4.84
CA VAL A 252 15.59 20.01 3.75
C VAL A 252 14.79 19.95 2.46
N TYR A 253 14.57 21.11 1.87
CA TYR A 253 13.85 21.30 0.61
C TYR A 253 14.89 21.45 -0.50
N TRP A 254 15.13 20.38 -1.25
CA TRP A 254 16.19 20.25 -2.24
C TRP A 254 15.64 20.15 -3.67
N ASN A 255 14.39 19.73 -3.84
CA ASN A 255 13.68 19.82 -5.11
C ASN A 255 13.47 21.31 -5.44
N ILE A 256 13.73 21.71 -6.68
CA ILE A 256 13.63 23.11 -7.12
C ILE A 256 12.84 23.28 -8.42
N ASP A 257 12.33 22.18 -8.98
CA ASP A 257 11.57 22.16 -10.23
C ASP A 257 10.56 20.99 -10.23
N ASP A 258 9.75 20.93 -11.28
CA ASP A 258 8.58 20.07 -11.37
C ASP A 258 8.89 18.57 -11.19
N SER A 259 8.23 17.96 -10.19
CA SER A 259 7.98 16.53 -10.04
C SER A 259 6.62 16.14 -10.62
N LYS A 260 6.61 15.26 -11.62
CA LYS A 260 5.42 14.91 -12.42
C LYS A 260 5.27 13.42 -12.72
N TYR A 261 4.06 13.04 -13.11
CA TYR A 261 3.70 11.69 -13.58
C TYR A 261 4.04 10.58 -12.56
N PRO A 262 3.50 10.66 -11.33
CA PRO A 262 3.82 9.68 -10.30
C PRO A 262 3.22 8.30 -10.62
N SER A 263 3.93 7.25 -10.23
CA SER A 263 3.46 5.88 -10.26
C SER A 263 3.78 5.20 -8.93
N ILE A 264 2.82 4.46 -8.38
CA ILE A 264 2.93 3.82 -7.07
C ILE A 264 2.68 2.32 -7.16
N ASN A 265 3.44 1.55 -6.37
CA ASN A 265 3.15 0.16 -6.08
C ASN A 265 3.51 -0.16 -4.62
N VAL A 266 3.12 -1.35 -4.14
CA VAL A 266 3.45 -1.83 -2.79
C VAL A 266 4.28 -3.12 -2.87
N ASP A 267 5.18 -3.30 -1.92
CA ASP A 267 5.94 -4.54 -1.80
C ASP A 267 5.15 -5.65 -1.09
N GLY A 268 5.80 -6.81 -0.89
CA GLY A 268 5.19 -7.96 -0.21
C GLY A 268 4.84 -7.72 1.27
N LEU A 269 5.37 -6.66 1.89
CA LEU A 269 5.05 -6.24 3.26
C LEU A 269 3.97 -5.15 3.30
N GLY A 270 3.51 -4.66 2.14
CA GLY A 270 2.56 -3.54 2.03
C GLY A 270 3.21 -2.17 2.10
N ASN A 271 4.54 -2.07 2.03
CA ASN A 271 5.20 -0.77 2.00
C ASN A 271 5.03 -0.12 0.63
N PRO A 272 4.64 1.16 0.53
CA PRO A 272 4.52 1.85 -0.74
C PRO A 272 5.88 2.31 -1.28
N HIS A 273 6.01 2.20 -2.60
CA HIS A 273 7.14 2.68 -3.40
C HIS A 273 6.61 3.56 -4.51
N VAL A 274 7.22 4.72 -4.69
CA VAL A 274 6.77 5.74 -5.62
C VAL A 274 7.91 6.13 -6.54
N VAL A 275 7.59 6.29 -7.82
CA VAL A 275 8.48 6.84 -8.84
C VAL A 275 7.81 7.99 -9.56
N TRP A 276 8.59 8.98 -9.98
CA TRP A 276 8.11 10.15 -10.73
C TRP A 276 9.21 10.67 -11.65
N SER A 277 8.85 11.53 -12.60
CA SER A 277 9.80 12.31 -13.40
C SER A 277 10.06 13.63 -12.70
N ASP A 278 11.31 14.04 -12.56
CA ASP A 278 11.74 15.22 -11.82
C ASP A 278 12.67 16.05 -12.70
N HIS A 279 12.61 17.38 -12.59
CA HIS A 279 13.42 18.30 -13.40
C HIS A 279 14.47 19.06 -12.57
N THR A 280 14.71 18.63 -11.33
CA THR A 280 15.73 19.25 -10.49
C THR A 280 17.14 18.99 -11.00
N ASP A 281 17.83 20.08 -11.29
CA ASP A 281 19.26 20.10 -11.60
C ASP A 281 20.09 19.43 -10.48
N GLY A 282 20.94 18.48 -10.85
CA GLY A 282 21.80 17.77 -9.90
C GLY A 282 23.16 17.39 -10.46
N VAL A 283 23.81 16.43 -9.81
CA VAL A 283 25.05 15.83 -10.36
C VAL A 283 24.78 14.98 -11.60
N TRP A 284 23.51 14.65 -11.83
CA TRP A 284 23.01 13.84 -12.92
C TRP A 284 22.74 14.64 -14.19
N GLY A 285 22.39 15.93 -14.10
CA GLY A 285 22.10 16.69 -15.30
C GLY A 285 21.23 17.91 -15.05
N ILE A 286 20.67 18.39 -16.16
CA ILE A 286 19.63 19.44 -16.23
C ILE A 286 18.38 18.94 -16.98
N ASP A 287 18.43 17.69 -17.43
CA ASP A 287 17.34 16.98 -18.07
C ASP A 287 16.38 16.44 -17.00
N ARG A 288 15.31 15.77 -17.43
CA ARG A 288 14.40 15.11 -16.49
C ARG A 288 14.90 13.74 -16.11
N GLU A 289 14.88 13.42 -14.82
CA GLU A 289 15.24 12.10 -14.31
C GLU A 289 14.05 11.36 -13.72
N ILE A 290 14.15 10.04 -13.63
CA ILE A 290 13.23 9.25 -12.82
C ILE A 290 13.77 9.19 -11.39
N MET A 291 12.93 9.63 -10.47
CA MET A 291 13.16 9.56 -9.03
C MET A 291 12.43 8.36 -8.43
N TYR A 292 12.96 7.88 -7.30
CA TYR A 292 12.38 6.79 -6.54
C TYR A 292 12.45 7.09 -5.05
N THR A 293 11.37 6.81 -4.34
CA THR A 293 11.34 6.74 -2.88
C THR A 293 10.50 5.58 -2.39
N LYS A 294 10.69 5.20 -1.12
CA LYS A 294 9.88 4.19 -0.44
C LYS A 294 9.57 4.63 0.98
N TYR A 295 8.46 4.14 1.52
CA TYR A 295 8.09 4.32 2.90
C TYR A 295 8.30 3.03 3.69
N SER A 296 8.70 3.12 4.94
CA SER A 296 8.48 2.06 5.93
C SER A 296 8.05 2.69 7.25
N GLU A 297 7.39 1.93 8.11
CA GLU A 297 7.03 2.44 9.43
C GLU A 297 8.26 2.78 10.29
N GLU A 298 9.39 2.10 10.07
CA GLU A 298 10.62 2.31 10.83
C GLU A 298 11.31 3.62 10.46
N THR A 299 11.42 3.93 9.16
CA THR A 299 12.22 5.06 8.67
C THR A 299 11.41 6.22 8.13
N GLY A 300 10.10 6.04 7.97
CA GLY A 300 9.29 6.93 7.14
C GLY A 300 9.70 6.87 5.67
N TRP A 301 9.41 7.94 4.93
CA TRP A 301 9.86 8.11 3.55
C TRP A 301 11.38 8.25 3.50
N THR A 302 12.01 7.52 2.58
CA THR A 302 13.44 7.66 2.29
C THR A 302 13.73 8.95 1.52
N LEU A 303 14.98 9.40 1.55
CA LEU A 303 15.44 10.42 0.60
C LEU A 303 15.30 9.87 -0.82
N SER A 304 14.69 10.66 -1.70
CA SER A 304 14.52 10.38 -3.12
C SER A 304 15.89 10.09 -3.76
N LYS A 305 15.94 9.09 -4.64
CA LYS A 305 17.14 8.79 -5.44
C LYS A 305 16.82 8.78 -6.93
N VAL A 306 17.75 9.27 -7.72
CA VAL A 306 17.71 9.10 -9.19
C VAL A 306 17.93 7.62 -9.53
N ILE A 307 17.12 7.09 -10.45
CA ILE A 307 17.25 5.72 -10.98
C ILE A 307 17.48 5.67 -12.49
N SER A 308 17.23 6.76 -13.21
CA SER A 308 17.42 6.84 -14.67
C SER A 308 18.85 7.14 -15.08
N ASP A 309 19.71 7.59 -14.15
CA ASP A 309 21.11 7.88 -14.42
C ASP A 309 22.03 7.59 -13.22
N GLY A 310 23.34 7.78 -13.41
CA GLY A 310 24.35 7.64 -12.34
C GLY A 310 24.68 6.19 -11.99
N PHE A 311 24.33 5.24 -12.86
CA PHE A 311 24.60 3.82 -12.64
C PHE A 311 26.11 3.55 -12.55
N MET A 312 26.57 3.07 -11.38
CA MET A 312 27.99 2.88 -11.07
C MET A 312 28.84 4.16 -11.29
N GLU A 313 28.29 5.33 -10.93
CA GLU A 313 28.94 6.65 -11.12
C GLU A 313 29.16 7.04 -12.59
N ALA A 314 28.51 6.34 -13.53
CA ALA A 314 28.45 6.74 -14.93
C ALA A 314 27.15 7.48 -15.19
N TYR A 315 27.27 8.75 -15.59
CA TYR A 315 26.18 9.63 -15.99
C TYR A 315 26.14 9.67 -17.52
N TRP A 316 25.31 8.81 -18.09
CA TRP A 316 25.25 8.58 -19.55
C TRP A 316 23.90 9.00 -20.13
N ASN A 317 22.86 9.07 -19.29
CA ASN A 317 21.58 9.64 -19.64
C ASN A 317 21.76 11.15 -19.80
N THR A 318 21.34 11.71 -20.92
CA THR A 318 21.50 13.14 -21.24
C THR A 318 20.24 13.75 -21.81
N GLY A 319 19.15 13.00 -21.79
CA GLY A 319 17.86 13.34 -22.36
C GLY A 319 16.76 13.02 -21.36
N ASP A 320 15.63 13.70 -21.52
CA ASP A 320 14.53 13.61 -20.58
C ASP A 320 13.98 12.18 -20.42
N SER A 321 13.97 11.72 -19.19
CA SER A 321 13.28 10.53 -18.70
C SER A 321 11.90 10.90 -18.14
N ASN A 322 10.83 10.35 -18.72
CA ASN A 322 9.44 10.68 -18.36
C ASN A 322 8.52 9.45 -18.31
N TYR A 323 7.33 9.66 -17.75
CA TYR A 323 6.23 8.68 -17.70
C TYR A 323 6.64 7.33 -17.10
N PRO A 324 7.18 7.32 -15.86
CA PRO A 324 7.59 6.07 -15.24
C PRO A 324 6.38 5.20 -14.89
N SER A 325 6.58 3.89 -14.88
CA SER A 325 5.63 2.90 -14.37
C SER A 325 6.37 1.87 -13.52
N ILE A 326 5.75 1.47 -12.40
CA ILE A 326 6.35 0.58 -11.41
C ILE A 326 5.48 -0.66 -11.13
N ALA A 327 6.11 -1.83 -11.12
CA ALA A 327 5.49 -3.10 -10.79
C ALA A 327 6.32 -3.87 -9.75
N TYR A 328 5.66 -4.50 -8.77
CA TYR A 328 6.32 -5.38 -7.82
C TYR A 328 6.26 -6.84 -8.27
N GLY A 329 7.37 -7.56 -8.16
CA GLY A 329 7.43 -9.00 -8.42
C GLY A 329 8.81 -9.58 -8.10
N ASN A 330 8.87 -10.85 -7.71
CA ASN A 330 10.13 -11.53 -7.37
C ASN A 330 11.04 -10.76 -6.39
N GLU A 331 10.44 -10.13 -5.36
CA GLU A 331 11.16 -9.33 -4.35
C GLU A 331 11.88 -8.09 -4.92
N GLU A 332 11.45 -7.63 -6.10
CA GLU A 332 11.99 -6.43 -6.76
C GLU A 332 10.86 -5.49 -7.20
N MET A 333 11.18 -4.19 -7.17
CA MET A 333 10.42 -3.19 -7.90
C MET A 333 11.01 -3.06 -9.31
N HIS A 334 10.21 -3.39 -10.33
CA HIS A 334 10.51 -3.24 -11.74
C HIS A 334 9.99 -1.90 -12.23
N ILE A 335 10.87 -1.08 -12.81
CA ILE A 335 10.54 0.29 -13.20
C ILE A 335 10.91 0.48 -14.66
N VAL A 336 9.96 1.01 -15.44
CA VAL A 336 10.15 1.35 -16.84
C VAL A 336 9.79 2.81 -17.08
N TRP A 337 10.45 3.46 -18.04
CA TRP A 337 10.16 4.85 -18.42
C TRP A 337 10.48 5.10 -19.88
N ARG A 338 9.99 6.22 -20.39
CA ARG A 338 10.32 6.74 -21.72
C ARG A 338 11.53 7.66 -21.61
N ASP A 339 12.48 7.51 -22.51
CA ASP A 339 13.74 8.26 -22.51
C ASP A 339 13.99 8.92 -23.88
N THR A 340 14.83 9.96 -23.91
CA THR A 340 15.22 10.67 -25.15
C THR A 340 16.72 10.72 -25.37
N THR A 341 17.49 9.96 -24.60
CA THR A 341 18.94 9.89 -24.75
C THR A 341 19.33 9.22 -26.05
N ASP A 342 19.98 10.01 -26.89
CA ASP A 342 20.64 9.54 -28.09
C ASP A 342 21.64 8.43 -27.75
N GLY A 343 21.48 7.27 -28.39
CA GLY A 343 22.35 6.12 -28.17
C GLY A 343 22.64 5.35 -29.44
N VAL A 344 23.12 4.10 -29.28
CA VAL A 344 23.29 3.19 -30.44
C VAL A 344 21.96 2.78 -31.07
N TRP A 345 20.86 3.04 -30.37
CA TRP A 345 19.47 2.76 -30.75
C TRP A 345 18.86 3.85 -31.63
N GLY A 346 19.31 5.10 -31.57
CA GLY A 346 18.72 6.17 -32.36
C GLY A 346 18.69 7.50 -31.64
N THR A 347 17.76 8.33 -32.08
CA THR A 347 17.43 9.67 -31.55
C THR A 347 15.92 9.82 -31.36
N ASP A 348 15.21 8.70 -31.23
CA ASP A 348 13.78 8.63 -31.00
C ASP A 348 13.49 8.40 -29.51
N TYR A 349 12.33 7.84 -29.17
CA TYR A 349 11.97 7.60 -27.78
C TYR A 349 12.21 6.14 -27.44
N GLU A 350 13.03 5.88 -26.45
CA GLU A 350 13.30 4.54 -25.95
C GLU A 350 12.47 4.21 -24.71
N ILE A 351 12.23 2.92 -24.50
CA ILE A 351 11.74 2.41 -23.22
C ILE A 351 12.94 1.85 -22.46
N MET A 352 13.22 2.48 -21.33
CA MET A 352 14.28 2.10 -20.42
C MET A 352 13.73 1.29 -19.26
N TYR A 353 14.62 0.56 -18.58
CA TYR A 353 14.26 -0.35 -17.50
C TYR A 353 15.33 -0.33 -16.40
N SER A 354 14.87 -0.36 -15.15
CA SER A 354 15.70 -0.57 -13.96
C SER A 354 14.92 -1.38 -12.93
N ASN A 355 15.61 -1.87 -11.91
CA ASN A 355 14.98 -2.50 -10.77
C ASN A 355 15.58 -2.04 -9.43
N VAL A 356 14.80 -2.19 -8.36
CA VAL A 356 15.26 -1.96 -6.99
C VAL A 356 14.87 -3.18 -6.15
N SER A 357 15.86 -3.86 -5.59
CA SER A 357 15.61 -4.97 -4.67
C SER A 357 14.89 -4.49 -3.41
N VAL A 358 13.93 -5.29 -2.95
CA VAL A 358 13.17 -5.04 -1.73
C VAL A 358 13.72 -5.93 -0.62
N ASP A 359 13.97 -5.34 0.54
CA ASP A 359 14.33 -6.09 1.74
C ASP A 359 13.04 -6.47 2.48
N LEU A 360 12.72 -7.77 2.48
CA LEU A 360 11.54 -8.32 3.13
C LEU A 360 11.85 -8.92 4.52
N ASN A 361 13.07 -8.76 5.03
CA ASN A 361 13.40 -9.19 6.38
C ASN A 361 12.56 -8.43 7.43
N PRO A 362 12.30 -9.03 8.60
CA PRO A 362 11.63 -8.32 9.69
C PRO A 362 12.37 -7.03 10.05
N THR A 363 11.63 -5.96 10.37
CA THR A 363 12.25 -4.66 10.67
C THR A 363 12.96 -4.67 12.02
N SER A 364 13.81 -3.67 12.29
CA SER A 364 14.46 -3.59 13.59
C SER A 364 13.44 -3.32 14.71
N PHE A 365 13.73 -3.81 15.92
CA PHE A 365 12.85 -3.70 17.06
C PHE A 365 13.63 -3.72 18.38
N THR A 366 13.03 -3.20 19.45
CA THR A 366 13.71 -3.00 20.73
C THR A 366 13.09 -3.86 21.83
N LEU A 367 13.92 -4.66 22.48
CA LEU A 367 13.62 -5.42 23.70
C LEU A 367 13.84 -4.57 24.96
N SER A 368 12.88 -4.65 25.87
CA SER A 368 12.89 -4.04 27.19
C SER A 368 12.48 -5.05 28.28
N THR A 369 12.76 -4.72 29.54
CA THR A 369 12.38 -5.54 30.70
C THR A 369 12.00 -4.67 31.90
N ASN A 370 11.18 -5.22 32.80
CA ASN A 370 10.87 -4.60 34.10
C ASN A 370 11.69 -5.19 35.27
N ALA A 371 12.68 -6.06 34.99
CA ALA A 371 13.57 -6.62 36.00
C ALA A 371 14.19 -5.51 36.87
N GLY A 372 14.34 -5.80 38.17
CA GLY A 372 15.10 -4.93 39.07
C GLY A 372 16.58 -4.82 38.65
N SER A 373 17.30 -3.88 39.27
CA SER A 373 18.76 -3.75 39.09
C SER A 373 19.46 -3.72 40.45
N PRO A 374 19.87 -4.89 41.01
CA PRO A 374 19.57 -6.25 40.53
C PRO A 374 18.13 -6.68 40.81
N ASP A 375 17.65 -7.67 40.06
CA ASP A 375 16.36 -8.31 40.23
C ASP A 375 16.33 -9.20 41.48
N SER A 376 15.25 -9.16 42.26
CA SER A 376 15.24 -9.70 43.64
C SER A 376 14.42 -10.95 43.85
N ASP A 377 13.62 -11.37 42.87
CA ASP A 377 12.73 -12.52 42.97
C ASP A 377 12.85 -13.50 41.78
N GLY A 378 13.64 -13.17 40.76
CA GLY A 378 13.87 -14.01 39.58
C GLY A 378 12.64 -14.05 38.67
N VAL A 379 11.77 -13.04 38.76
CA VAL A 379 10.54 -12.91 38.00
C VAL A 379 10.50 -11.53 37.33
N PHE A 380 10.44 -11.52 36.00
CA PHE A 380 10.40 -10.30 35.23
C PHE A 380 9.70 -10.51 33.90
N ASP A 381 9.19 -9.43 33.34
CA ASP A 381 8.58 -9.38 32.03
C ASP A 381 9.63 -8.93 31.01
N LEU A 382 9.58 -9.57 29.84
CA LEU A 382 10.22 -9.13 28.62
C LEU A 382 9.12 -8.56 27.73
N VAL A 383 9.30 -7.33 27.26
CA VAL A 383 8.38 -6.67 26.34
C VAL A 383 9.20 -6.03 25.24
N TRP A 384 8.79 -6.20 23.99
CA TRP A 384 9.47 -5.59 22.86
C TRP A 384 8.51 -4.79 21.99
N THR A 385 9.05 -3.86 21.20
CA THR A 385 8.28 -3.22 20.13
C THR A 385 7.99 -4.25 19.04
N GLU A 386 6.87 -4.12 18.33
CA GLU A 386 6.59 -4.98 17.18
C GLU A 386 7.67 -4.78 16.10
N SER A 387 8.07 -5.88 15.46
CA SER A 387 8.94 -5.92 14.29
C SER A 387 8.04 -6.10 13.07
N GLY A 388 8.03 -5.11 12.18
CA GLY A 388 7.23 -5.13 10.95
C GLY A 388 7.64 -6.32 10.07
N GLY A 389 6.66 -7.01 9.50
CA GLY A 389 6.90 -8.18 8.65
C GLY A 389 7.28 -9.46 9.41
N ALA A 390 7.36 -9.46 10.75
CA ALA A 390 7.61 -10.67 11.52
C ALA A 390 6.35 -11.55 11.64
N TYR A 391 6.50 -12.85 11.42
CA TYR A 391 5.42 -13.84 11.63
C TYR A 391 5.36 -14.33 13.08
N ASN A 392 6.52 -14.44 13.72
CA ASN A 392 6.65 -14.82 15.11
C ASN A 392 8.02 -14.40 15.68
N TYR A 393 8.20 -14.66 16.96
CA TYR A 393 9.41 -14.37 17.71
C TYR A 393 9.92 -15.60 18.46
N SER A 394 11.24 -15.66 18.62
CA SER A 394 11.95 -16.62 19.45
C SER A 394 12.77 -15.90 20.51
N ALA A 395 12.67 -16.32 21.77
CA ALA A 395 13.40 -15.74 22.89
C ALA A 395 14.58 -16.62 23.27
N TYR A 396 15.74 -16.02 23.48
CA TYR A 396 17.00 -16.71 23.76
C TYR A 396 17.71 -16.12 24.98
N ASN A 397 18.40 -16.96 25.76
CA ASN A 397 19.31 -16.50 26.80
C ASN A 397 20.70 -17.13 26.73
N HIS A 398 21.64 -16.45 27.38
CA HIS A 398 23.01 -16.91 27.55
C HIS A 398 23.66 -16.26 28.78
N SER A 399 24.78 -16.82 29.25
CA SER A 399 25.57 -16.29 30.38
C SER A 399 26.54 -15.16 29.98
N SER A 400 26.56 -14.76 28.71
CA SER A 400 27.41 -13.72 28.13
C SER A 400 26.68 -13.05 26.97
N TYR A 401 27.10 -11.84 26.61
CA TYR A 401 26.49 -11.03 25.55
C TYR A 401 26.22 -11.82 24.26
N ILE A 402 25.00 -11.69 23.74
CA ILE A 402 24.56 -12.39 22.53
C ILE A 402 24.62 -11.41 21.36
N SER A 403 25.40 -11.75 20.33
CA SER A 403 25.46 -11.03 19.06
C SER A 403 25.06 -11.90 17.86
N VAL A 404 24.93 -13.21 18.07
CA VAL A 404 24.52 -14.19 17.07
C VAL A 404 23.90 -15.39 17.78
N ILE A 405 22.89 -16.00 17.17
CA ILE A 405 22.30 -17.26 17.65
C ILE A 405 23.15 -18.42 17.14
N ASN A 406 23.67 -19.24 18.05
CA ASN A 406 24.45 -20.43 17.73
C ASN A 406 24.18 -21.53 18.77
N SER A 407 24.87 -22.67 18.68
CA SER A 407 24.64 -23.82 19.56
C SER A 407 24.94 -23.60 21.06
N SER A 408 25.63 -22.52 21.44
CA SER A 408 25.85 -22.15 22.85
C SER A 408 24.70 -21.36 23.46
N VAL A 409 23.85 -20.73 22.65
CA VAL A 409 22.72 -19.92 23.10
C VAL A 409 21.53 -20.83 23.42
N THR A 410 20.85 -20.59 24.53
CA THR A 410 19.73 -21.42 24.97
C THR A 410 18.41 -20.81 24.50
N LEU A 411 17.60 -21.58 23.79
CA LEU A 411 16.23 -21.20 23.44
C LEU A 411 15.36 -21.24 24.70
N ILE A 412 14.71 -20.12 25.00
CA ILE A 412 13.72 -20.00 26.08
C ILE A 412 12.37 -20.48 25.57
N GLN A 413 11.90 -19.88 24.47
CA GLN A 413 10.61 -20.15 23.85
C GLN A 413 10.62 -19.72 22.39
N ASP A 414 9.90 -20.46 21.55
CA ASP A 414 9.73 -20.20 20.12
C ASP A 414 8.24 -20.03 19.77
N GLY A 415 7.95 -19.46 18.60
CA GLY A 415 6.61 -19.30 18.06
C GLY A 415 5.76 -18.28 18.82
N LEU A 416 6.39 -17.29 19.44
CA LEU A 416 5.69 -16.20 20.14
C LEU A 416 5.06 -15.27 19.10
N THR A 417 3.77 -14.96 19.23
CA THR A 417 3.08 -14.01 18.34
C THR A 417 2.66 -12.73 19.04
N ILE A 418 2.84 -12.68 20.36
CA ILE A 418 2.55 -11.51 21.19
C ILE A 418 3.90 -10.97 21.66
N PRO A 419 4.16 -9.65 21.57
CA PRO A 419 5.46 -9.06 21.89
C PRO A 419 5.71 -8.92 23.40
N SER A 420 5.38 -9.97 24.17
CA SER A 420 5.60 -10.03 25.61
C SER A 420 5.84 -11.47 26.06
N LEU A 421 6.72 -11.65 27.05
CA LEU A 421 7.01 -12.94 27.65
C LEU A 421 7.35 -12.77 29.13
N ILE A 422 6.61 -13.45 30.01
CA ILE A 422 6.90 -13.50 31.44
C ILE A 422 7.99 -14.56 31.68
N GLN A 423 9.02 -14.20 32.44
CA GLN A 423 10.12 -15.07 32.84
C GLN A 423 10.06 -15.35 34.35
N THR A 424 10.30 -16.60 34.73
CA THR A 424 10.27 -17.03 36.14
C THR A 424 11.38 -18.06 36.40
N GLY A 425 11.79 -18.20 37.65
CA GLY A 425 12.70 -19.26 38.08
C GLY A 425 14.18 -18.99 37.80
N TYR A 426 14.55 -17.74 37.55
CA TYR A 426 15.95 -17.34 37.44
C TYR A 426 16.62 -17.35 38.82
N THR A 427 17.90 -17.74 38.86
CA THR A 427 18.69 -17.83 40.11
C THR A 427 19.80 -16.78 40.09
N ASN A 428 20.59 -16.67 41.15
CA ASN A 428 21.64 -15.65 41.22
C ASN A 428 22.62 -15.77 40.05
N GLY A 429 22.77 -14.69 39.28
CA GLY A 429 23.63 -14.66 38.10
C GLY A 429 23.28 -13.51 37.16
N THR A 430 24.09 -13.36 36.11
CA THR A 430 23.85 -12.40 35.03
C THR A 430 23.40 -13.15 33.78
N TYR A 431 22.28 -12.73 33.22
CA TYR A 431 21.65 -13.31 32.05
C TYR A 431 21.58 -12.30 30.93
N TYR A 432 21.95 -12.70 29.73
CA TYR A 432 21.84 -11.91 28.52
C TYR A 432 20.72 -12.49 27.69
N ILE A 433 19.75 -11.68 27.33
CA ILE A 433 18.54 -12.09 26.63
C ILE A 433 18.42 -11.30 25.32
N VAL A 434 18.05 -11.99 24.25
CA VAL A 434 17.66 -11.41 22.96
C VAL A 434 16.36 -12.06 22.49
N ILE A 435 15.60 -11.30 21.73
CA ILE A 435 14.49 -11.81 20.92
C ILE A 435 14.93 -11.79 19.45
N GLU A 436 14.61 -12.85 18.72
CA GLU A 436 14.70 -12.96 17.27
C GLU A 436 13.31 -12.83 16.67
N ALA A 437 13.10 -11.90 15.76
CA ALA A 437 11.91 -11.80 14.93
C ALA A 437 12.15 -12.56 13.63
N VAL A 438 11.19 -13.37 13.18
CA VAL A 438 11.36 -14.29 12.05
C VAL A 438 10.18 -14.18 11.08
N ASN A 439 10.48 -14.22 9.78
CA ASN A 439 9.51 -14.49 8.73
C ASN A 439 10.09 -15.48 7.70
N GLU A 440 9.41 -15.67 6.57
CA GLU A 440 9.90 -16.61 5.54
C GLU A 440 11.14 -16.13 4.77
N PHE A 441 11.43 -14.83 4.80
CA PHE A 441 12.55 -14.20 4.09
C PHE A 441 13.82 -14.14 4.95
N GLY A 442 13.68 -14.08 6.28
CA GLY A 442 14.81 -14.16 7.20
C GLY A 442 14.46 -13.76 8.63
N SER A 443 15.45 -13.22 9.36
CA SER A 443 15.31 -12.86 10.76
C SER A 443 16.16 -11.65 11.17
N VAL A 444 15.70 -10.95 12.21
CA VAL A 444 16.41 -9.84 12.84
C VAL A 444 16.44 -10.03 14.36
N LEU A 445 17.58 -9.70 14.98
CA LEU A 445 17.74 -9.71 16.43
C LEU A 445 17.44 -8.33 17.01
N SER A 446 16.74 -8.31 18.14
CA SER A 446 16.64 -7.13 19.01
C SER A 446 17.99 -6.78 19.65
N ASN A 447 18.05 -5.65 20.35
CA ASN A 447 19.13 -5.36 21.30
C ASN A 447 19.24 -6.46 22.37
N CYS A 448 20.47 -6.70 22.85
CA CYS A 448 20.71 -7.63 23.94
C CYS A 448 20.54 -6.94 25.30
N VAL A 449 19.61 -7.45 26.12
CA VAL A 449 19.35 -6.96 27.47
C VAL A 449 20.10 -7.82 28.50
N SER A 450 20.82 -7.16 29.41
CA SER A 450 21.48 -7.82 30.54
C SER A 450 20.66 -7.70 31.82
N ILE A 451 20.37 -8.82 32.48
CA ILE A 451 19.61 -8.89 33.73
C ILE A 451 20.49 -9.52 34.80
N GLU A 452 20.77 -8.79 35.88
CA GLU A 452 21.44 -9.32 37.06
C GLU A 452 20.39 -9.74 38.09
N VAL A 453 20.33 -11.03 38.40
CA VAL A 453 19.43 -11.57 39.42
C VAL A 453 20.22 -11.79 40.71
N GLN A 454 19.72 -11.23 41.80
CA GLN A 454 20.26 -11.36 43.14
C GLN A 454 19.12 -11.62 44.15
N LEU A 455 18.77 -12.90 44.28
CA LEU A 455 17.81 -13.38 45.26
C LEU A 455 18.34 -13.19 46.69
N PRO A 456 17.49 -12.73 47.63
CA PRO A 456 17.85 -12.61 49.03
C PRO A 456 18.22 -13.99 49.60
N TYR A 457 19.31 -14.03 50.36
CA TYR A 457 19.71 -15.25 51.07
C TYR A 457 18.61 -15.67 52.04
N VAL A 458 17.96 -16.80 51.76
CA VAL A 458 17.10 -17.49 52.73
C VAL A 458 18.00 -18.44 53.53
N PRO A 459 18.25 -18.19 54.84
CA PRO A 459 18.99 -19.14 55.65
C PRO A 459 18.26 -20.48 55.62
N GLN A 460 18.96 -21.52 55.18
CA GLN A 460 18.50 -22.90 55.34
C GLN A 460 18.28 -23.12 56.84
N VAL A 461 17.03 -23.10 57.29
CA VAL A 461 16.69 -23.59 58.62
C VAL A 461 17.15 -25.04 58.64
N LEU A 462 18.15 -25.33 59.47
CA LEU A 462 18.72 -26.65 59.72
C LEU A 462 17.65 -27.74 59.59
N GLN A 463 17.77 -28.58 58.56
CA GLN A 463 17.10 -29.88 58.54
C GLN A 463 17.58 -30.64 59.78
N THR A 464 16.73 -30.74 60.79
CA THR A 464 16.92 -31.71 61.85
C THR A 464 16.80 -33.11 61.23
N PRO A 465 17.66 -34.08 61.60
CA PRO A 465 17.64 -35.41 61.01
C PRO A 465 16.28 -36.07 61.19
N SER A 466 15.86 -36.78 60.15
CA SER A 466 14.70 -37.65 60.05
C SER A 466 14.26 -38.29 61.38
N GLY A 467 12.98 -38.08 61.73
CA GLY A 467 12.27 -39.01 62.59
C GLY A 467 11.40 -38.39 63.68
N PHE A 468 10.44 -37.52 63.35
CA PHE A 468 9.20 -37.41 64.12
C PHE A 468 8.05 -36.99 63.21
N SER A 469 7.13 -37.91 62.95
CA SER A 469 5.85 -37.65 62.31
C SER A 469 4.96 -36.85 63.28
N ILE A 470 4.55 -35.66 62.86
CA ILE A 470 3.49 -34.88 63.54
C ILE A 470 2.21 -35.04 62.70
N PRO A 471 1.08 -35.49 63.29
CA PRO A 471 -0.07 -35.97 62.54
C PRO A 471 -1.06 -34.84 62.24
N PHE A 472 -0.78 -33.96 61.27
CA PHE A 472 -1.78 -33.03 60.74
C PHE A 472 -1.63 -32.83 59.23
N GLY A 473 -1.75 -33.91 58.48
CA GLY A 473 -2.08 -33.84 57.07
C GLY A 473 -3.56 -33.45 56.87
N ASN A 474 -3.81 -32.56 55.91
CA ASN A 474 -5.11 -32.32 55.25
C ASN A 474 -6.24 -31.59 56.00
N TYR A 475 -6.00 -30.42 56.60
CA TYR A 475 -7.10 -29.52 57.00
C TYR A 475 -7.27 -28.25 56.14
N TYR A 476 -6.37 -27.95 55.20
CA TYR A 476 -6.54 -26.79 54.30
C TYR A 476 -7.59 -27.00 53.20
N LEU A 477 -7.86 -28.26 52.81
CA LEU A 477 -8.91 -28.60 51.84
C LEU A 477 -10.33 -28.63 52.47
N VAL A 478 -10.45 -28.86 53.78
CA VAL A 478 -11.77 -28.93 54.46
C VAL A 478 -12.28 -27.54 54.86
N ILE A 479 -11.38 -26.62 55.22
CA ILE A 479 -11.76 -25.23 55.58
C ILE A 479 -12.15 -24.42 54.32
N SER A 480 -11.52 -24.69 53.18
CA SER A 480 -11.88 -24.05 51.90
C SER A 480 -13.21 -24.54 51.32
N LEU A 481 -13.55 -25.83 51.47
CA LEU A 481 -14.86 -26.38 51.05
C LEU A 481 -16.02 -25.90 51.93
N LEU A 482 -15.83 -25.73 53.24
CA LEU A 482 -16.87 -25.21 54.14
C LEU A 482 -17.12 -23.70 53.94
N GLY A 483 -16.09 -22.92 53.59
CA GLY A 483 -16.22 -21.51 53.23
C GLY A 483 -17.04 -21.29 51.95
N ILE A 484 -16.84 -22.14 50.93
CA ILE A 484 -17.58 -22.06 49.66
C ILE A 484 -19.05 -22.47 49.85
N ILE A 485 -19.35 -23.49 50.66
CA ILE A 485 -20.73 -23.91 50.97
C ILE A 485 -21.47 -22.83 51.78
N TYR A 486 -20.80 -22.15 52.73
CA TYR A 486 -21.40 -21.03 53.47
C TYR A 486 -21.74 -19.84 52.55
N LEU A 487 -20.86 -19.51 51.60
CA LEU A 487 -21.08 -18.41 50.65
C LEU A 487 -22.26 -18.70 49.70
N ILE A 488 -22.38 -19.94 49.19
CA ILE A 488 -23.47 -20.36 48.30
C ILE A 488 -24.83 -20.36 49.01
N VAL A 489 -24.89 -20.77 50.29
CA VAL A 489 -26.12 -20.75 51.09
C VAL A 489 -26.53 -19.32 51.48
N HIS A 490 -25.58 -18.40 51.64
CA HIS A 490 -25.87 -17.01 51.99
C HIS A 490 -26.34 -16.18 50.78
N ILE A 491 -25.81 -16.44 49.58
CA ILE A 491 -26.21 -15.75 48.35
C ILE A 491 -27.63 -16.17 47.89
N ARG A 492 -28.03 -17.43 48.10
CA ARG A 492 -29.41 -17.89 47.79
C ARG A 492 -30.50 -17.39 48.73
N ARG A 493 -30.17 -16.70 49.82
CA ARG A 493 -31.14 -16.12 50.78
C ARG A 493 -31.38 -14.61 50.57
N LYS A 494 -30.75 -13.99 49.58
CA LYS A 494 -30.87 -12.54 49.29
C LYS A 494 -31.21 -12.20 47.83
N LEU A 495 -31.72 -13.17 47.06
CA LEU A 495 -32.40 -12.92 45.78
C LEU A 495 -33.82 -13.47 45.86
#